data_AF-A0A4V2YW30-F1
#
_entry.id   AF-A0A4V2YW30-F1
#
_cell.length_a   1.000
_cell.length_b   1.000
_cell.length_c   1.000
_cell.angle_alpha   90.00
_cell.angle_beta   90.00
_cell.angle_gamma   90.00
#
_symmetry.space_group_name_H-M   'P 1'
#
loop_
_entity.id
_entity.type
_entity.pdbx_description
1 polymer ?
#
loop_
_entity_poly.entity_id
_entity_poly.type
_entity_poly.pdbx_seq_one_letter_code
_entity_poly.pdbx_strand_id
1 'polypeptide(L)'
;GGLPGGDGWVSLYLADTAPLLMPEPAEITLTPAHQAVLDALGGGGALFFRTLSDRVNRETTTTDADLVTAVWDLVWAGHLTNDTLAPLRAALGSGRPTHRSKTTRRGRPVLPSRTGPPTVAGRWWPLPERETKTTLRSHALAEALLERYGIVIRGAVAAERAPGGFSAVYRVLRAFEESGRCRRGYFVEGLGAAQFALPGAVDRLRALRPTATADDLSALWETPGPGRSPENRALVLAAADPANPYGAALPWPGRDEEVASGHKPGRKAGALVVLVEGRLALYVERGGRTLLTWDDGPEVLRPAVDALALAVREGVLGKLTVERADGESINDSPLAAALESAGFHPTPRGLRLRS
;
A
#
# COMPACT_ATOMS: atom_id res chain seq x y z
N GLY A 1 -7.43 -6.45 7.66
CA GLY A 1 -8.41 -7.46 7.23
C GLY A 1 -7.80 -8.41 6.21
N GLY A 2 -8.11 -9.70 6.31
CA GLY A 2 -7.56 -10.75 5.44
C GLY A 2 -8.08 -10.67 3.99
N LEU A 3 -7.27 -11.18 3.07
CA LEU A 3 -7.56 -11.31 1.63
C LEU A 3 -7.35 -12.78 1.19
N PRO A 4 -8.00 -13.21 0.10
CA PRO A 4 -7.80 -14.55 -0.45
C PRO A 4 -6.33 -14.84 -0.76
N GLY A 5 -5.90 -16.08 -0.52
CA GLY A 5 -4.55 -16.55 -0.83
C GLY A 5 -3.50 -16.29 0.25
N GLY A 6 -3.92 -15.96 1.48
CA GLY A 6 -3.02 -15.70 2.61
C GLY A 6 -2.36 -14.34 2.50
N ASP A 7 -3.11 -13.31 2.10
CA ASP A 7 -2.69 -11.91 2.04
C ASP A 7 -3.61 -11.07 2.94
N GLY A 8 -3.32 -9.79 3.14
CA GLY A 8 -4.15 -8.94 3.99
C GLY A 8 -3.78 -7.47 3.96
N TRP A 9 -4.76 -6.62 4.28
CA TRP A 9 -4.54 -5.20 4.52
C TRP A 9 -4.10 -4.99 5.96
N VAL A 10 -3.01 -4.24 6.12
CA VAL A 10 -2.51 -3.75 7.41
C VAL A 10 -2.59 -2.23 7.39
N SER A 11 -2.89 -1.64 8.54
CA SER A 11 -2.91 -0.20 8.73
C SER A 11 -1.93 0.15 9.84
N LEU A 12 -1.15 1.20 9.62
CA LEU A 12 -0.17 1.70 10.57
C LEU A 12 -0.67 3.04 11.11
N TYR A 13 -0.78 3.14 12.43
CA TYR A 13 -1.21 4.33 13.14
C TYR A 13 -0.13 4.71 14.16
N LEU A 14 0.00 6.01 14.39
CA LEU A 14 0.75 6.49 15.56
C LEU A 14 -0.08 6.19 16.82
N ALA A 15 0.59 5.90 17.93
CA ALA A 15 -0.07 5.41 19.14
C ALA A 15 -1.11 6.40 19.71
N ASP A 16 -0.84 7.70 19.58
CA ASP A 16 -1.68 8.81 20.01
C ASP A 16 -2.91 9.03 19.12
N THR A 17 -2.80 8.76 17.82
CA THR A 17 -3.89 8.93 16.85
C THR A 17 -4.68 7.64 16.59
N ALA A 18 -4.17 6.48 17.01
CA ALA A 18 -4.81 5.19 16.80
C ALA A 18 -6.26 5.14 17.34
N PRO A 19 -6.58 5.60 18.58
CA PRO A 19 -7.96 5.62 19.06
C PRO A 19 -8.93 6.38 18.14
N LEU A 20 -8.44 7.42 17.46
CA LEU A 20 -9.24 8.31 16.61
C LEU A 20 -9.40 7.79 15.17
N LEU A 21 -8.38 7.09 14.64
CA LEU A 21 -8.28 6.75 13.22
C LEU A 21 -8.49 5.27 12.90
N MET A 22 -8.33 4.35 13.86
CA MET A 22 -8.53 2.92 13.61
C MET A 22 -9.97 2.63 13.17
N PRO A 23 -10.21 1.84 12.11
CA PRO A 23 -11.55 1.46 11.70
C PRO A 23 -12.21 0.60 12.77
N GLU A 24 -13.55 0.53 12.75
CA GLU A 24 -14.28 -0.42 13.58
C GLU A 24 -13.80 -1.85 13.30
N PRO A 25 -13.75 -2.72 14.34
CA PRO A 25 -13.43 -4.13 14.14
C PRO A 25 -14.38 -4.77 13.13
N ALA A 26 -13.86 -5.70 12.34
CA ALA A 26 -14.72 -6.50 11.47
C ALA A 26 -15.58 -7.44 12.32
N GLU A 27 -16.85 -7.59 11.95
CA GLU A 27 -17.73 -8.54 12.62
C GLU A 27 -17.26 -9.98 12.35
N ILE A 28 -16.97 -10.69 13.44
CA ILE A 28 -16.64 -12.11 13.43
C ILE A 28 -17.46 -12.85 14.49
N THR A 29 -17.78 -14.11 14.25
CA THR A 29 -18.41 -14.96 15.26
C THR A 29 -17.35 -15.36 16.29
N LEU A 30 -17.41 -14.75 17.47
CA LEU A 30 -16.52 -15.09 18.58
C LEU A 30 -16.83 -16.51 19.07
N THR A 31 -15.78 -17.32 19.21
CA THR A 31 -15.84 -18.67 19.76
C THR A 31 -15.33 -18.62 21.20
N PRO A 32 -15.50 -19.69 22.00
CA PRO A 32 -14.93 -19.72 23.35
C PRO A 32 -13.42 -19.47 23.37
N ALA A 33 -12.69 -19.97 22.37
CA ALA A 33 -11.25 -19.72 22.23
C ALA A 33 -10.95 -18.23 21.96
N HIS A 34 -11.74 -17.56 21.12
CA HIS A 34 -11.60 -16.12 20.88
C HIS A 34 -11.82 -15.30 22.17
N GLN A 35 -12.89 -15.61 22.90
CA GLN A 35 -13.23 -14.90 24.14
C GLN A 35 -12.15 -15.12 25.20
N ALA A 36 -11.69 -16.36 25.40
CA ALA A 36 -10.62 -16.67 26.34
C ALA A 36 -9.29 -15.94 26.01
N VAL A 37 -8.98 -15.73 24.72
CA VAL A 37 -7.82 -14.93 24.31
C VAL A 37 -7.98 -13.46 24.70
N LEU A 38 -9.16 -12.87 24.44
CA LEU A 38 -9.45 -11.48 24.81
C LEU A 38 -9.41 -11.29 26.33
N ASP A 39 -10.00 -12.21 27.09
CA ASP A 39 -10.04 -12.16 28.56
C ASP A 39 -8.63 -12.33 29.15
N ALA A 40 -7.83 -13.27 28.64
CA ALA A 40 -6.45 -13.49 29.07
C ALA A 40 -5.54 -12.26 28.87
N LEU A 41 -5.87 -11.42 27.88
CA LEU A 41 -5.19 -10.17 27.53
C LEU A 41 -5.81 -8.93 28.19
N GLY A 42 -7.04 -9.02 28.70
CA GLY A 42 -7.78 -7.92 29.33
C GLY A 42 -7.17 -7.40 30.64
N GLY A 43 -6.36 -8.22 31.32
CA GLY A 43 -5.65 -7.84 32.55
C GLY A 43 -4.51 -6.81 32.37
N GLY A 44 -4.31 -6.32 31.15
CA GLY A 44 -3.28 -5.34 30.79
C GLY A 44 -1.93 -5.96 30.44
N GLY A 45 -1.19 -5.26 29.57
CA GLY A 45 0.14 -5.66 29.10
C GLY A 45 0.15 -6.54 27.85
N ALA A 46 1.35 -6.92 27.42
CA ALA A 46 1.57 -7.71 26.22
C ALA A 46 2.18 -9.08 26.57
N LEU A 47 1.63 -10.16 26.02
CA LEU A 47 1.99 -11.53 26.37
C LEU A 47 2.69 -12.27 25.22
N PHE A 48 3.69 -13.08 25.54
CA PHE A 48 4.22 -14.08 24.60
C PHE A 48 3.25 -15.25 24.46
N PHE A 49 3.30 -15.94 23.30
CA PHE A 49 2.36 -17.01 22.96
C PHE A 49 2.24 -18.12 24.01
N ARG A 50 3.33 -18.58 24.64
CA ARG A 50 3.25 -19.64 25.66
C ARG A 50 2.50 -19.19 26.91
N THR A 51 2.78 -17.98 27.40
CA THR A 51 2.05 -17.40 28.54
C THR A 51 0.58 -17.18 28.20
N LEU A 52 0.27 -16.78 26.97
CA LEU A 52 -1.11 -16.66 26.49
C LEU A 52 -1.80 -18.04 26.47
N SER A 53 -1.15 -19.06 25.91
CA SER A 53 -1.64 -20.44 25.86
C SER A 53 -1.91 -21.00 27.26
N ASP A 54 -0.99 -20.80 28.21
CA ASP A 54 -1.16 -21.23 29.59
C ASP A 54 -2.33 -20.54 30.30
N ARG A 55 -2.63 -19.27 29.98
CA ARG A 55 -3.79 -18.55 30.54
C ARG A 55 -5.09 -19.03 29.93
N VAL A 56 -5.16 -19.12 28.60
CA VAL A 56 -6.35 -19.60 27.88
C VAL A 56 -6.73 -21.00 28.33
N ASN A 57 -5.76 -21.91 28.47
CA ASN A 57 -5.98 -23.29 28.88
C ASN A 57 -6.40 -23.47 30.36
N ARG A 58 -6.42 -22.41 31.19
CA ARG A 58 -7.03 -22.48 32.54
C ARG A 58 -8.55 -22.47 32.48
N GLU A 59 -9.11 -21.87 31.44
CA GLU A 59 -10.55 -21.65 31.29
C GLU A 59 -11.13 -22.49 30.16
N THR A 60 -10.39 -22.64 29.05
CA THR A 60 -10.83 -23.37 27.86
C THR A 60 -9.69 -24.23 27.30
N THR A 61 -9.85 -25.55 27.32
CA THR A 61 -8.91 -26.49 26.71
C THR A 61 -8.81 -26.22 25.20
N THR A 62 -7.64 -25.77 24.73
CA THR A 62 -7.41 -25.34 23.35
C THR A 62 -6.05 -25.83 22.88
N THR A 63 -5.97 -26.35 21.65
CA THR A 63 -4.68 -26.76 21.05
C THR A 63 -3.86 -25.54 20.61
N ASP A 64 -2.54 -25.68 20.47
CA ASP A 64 -1.69 -24.61 19.93
C ASP A 64 -2.15 -24.17 18.52
N ALA A 65 -2.67 -25.09 17.70
CA ALA A 65 -3.15 -24.80 16.34
C ALA A 65 -4.44 -23.97 16.35
N ASP A 66 -5.40 -24.33 17.21
CA ASP A 66 -6.65 -23.59 17.36
C ASP A 66 -6.39 -22.21 17.95
N LEU A 67 -5.46 -22.11 18.91
CA LEU A 67 -5.07 -20.84 19.51
C LEU A 67 -4.38 -19.91 18.49
N VAL A 68 -3.49 -20.45 17.65
CA VAL A 68 -2.88 -19.68 16.54
C VAL A 68 -3.95 -19.15 15.60
N THR A 69 -4.95 -19.97 15.27
CA THR A 69 -6.06 -19.58 14.40
C THR A 69 -6.88 -18.45 15.04
N ALA A 70 -7.27 -18.62 16.30
CA ALA A 70 -8.03 -17.61 17.04
C ALA A 70 -7.29 -16.27 17.17
N VAL A 71 -5.98 -16.29 17.42
CA VAL A 71 -5.16 -15.07 17.45
C VAL A 71 -5.18 -14.36 16.10
N TRP A 72 -4.98 -15.10 15.00
CA TRP A 72 -4.99 -14.50 13.66
C TRP A 72 -6.36 -14.01 13.22
N ASP A 73 -7.44 -14.70 13.58
CA ASP A 73 -8.81 -14.24 13.33
C ASP A 73 -9.07 -12.91 14.03
N LEU A 74 -8.67 -12.78 15.31
CA LEU A 74 -8.77 -11.54 16.08
C LEU A 74 -7.86 -10.42 15.53
N VAL A 75 -6.66 -10.74 15.01
CA VAL A 75 -5.80 -9.77 14.32
C VAL A 75 -6.46 -9.25 13.05
N TRP A 76 -7.00 -10.16 12.23
CA TRP A 76 -7.64 -9.77 10.97
C TRP A 76 -8.95 -9.00 11.17
N ALA A 77 -9.65 -9.29 12.26
CA ALA A 77 -10.82 -8.54 12.72
C ALA A 77 -10.46 -7.20 13.38
N GLY A 78 -9.19 -6.92 13.68
CA GLY A 78 -8.77 -5.63 14.26
C GLY A 78 -9.04 -5.52 15.75
N HIS A 79 -8.83 -6.62 16.49
CA HIS A 79 -8.84 -6.66 17.95
C HIS A 79 -7.44 -6.74 18.57
N LEU A 80 -6.49 -7.41 17.90
CA LEU A 80 -5.15 -7.66 18.43
C LEU A 80 -4.05 -7.07 17.55
N THR A 81 -2.90 -6.80 18.16
CA THR A 81 -1.67 -6.38 17.48
C THR A 81 -0.43 -7.03 18.10
N ASN A 82 0.74 -6.79 17.50
CA ASN A 82 2.03 -7.37 17.87
C ASN A 82 3.16 -6.34 17.78
N ASP A 83 4.25 -6.56 18.52
CA ASP A 83 5.41 -5.66 18.59
C ASP A 83 6.39 -5.83 17.44
N THR A 84 6.14 -6.80 16.56
CA THR A 84 6.94 -7.06 15.37
C THR A 84 6.09 -7.52 14.19
N LEU A 85 6.60 -7.24 12.98
CA LEU A 85 6.03 -7.77 11.74
C LEU A 85 6.53 -9.19 11.42
N ALA A 86 7.40 -9.77 12.24
CA ALA A 86 7.90 -11.14 12.06
C ALA A 86 6.79 -12.21 11.96
N PRO A 87 5.80 -12.29 12.88
CA PRO A 87 4.72 -13.27 12.80
C PRO A 87 3.87 -13.07 11.53
N LEU A 88 3.60 -11.82 11.16
CA LEU A 88 2.91 -11.49 9.90
C LEU A 88 3.68 -12.01 8.69
N ARG A 89 4.98 -11.70 8.58
CA ARG A 89 5.79 -12.21 7.47
C ARG A 89 5.86 -13.73 7.44
N ALA A 90 5.89 -14.39 8.59
CA ALA A 90 5.85 -15.86 8.68
C ALA A 90 4.51 -16.43 8.22
N ALA A 91 3.38 -15.83 8.65
CA ALA A 91 2.04 -16.23 8.26
C ALA A 91 1.75 -16.00 6.76
N LEU A 92 2.24 -14.91 6.20
CA LEU A 92 2.18 -14.66 4.75
C LEU A 92 3.14 -15.58 3.97
N GLY A 93 4.28 -15.95 4.57
CA GLY A 93 5.31 -16.80 3.98
C GLY A 93 4.95 -18.28 3.88
N SER A 94 4.09 -18.79 4.77
CA SER A 94 3.50 -20.13 4.66
C SER A 94 2.47 -20.22 3.53
N GLY A 95 1.95 -19.09 3.06
CA GLY A 95 1.11 -18.98 1.87
C GLY A 95 1.87 -19.00 0.54
N ARG A 96 1.14 -18.66 -0.54
CA ARG A 96 1.72 -18.34 -1.87
C ARG A 96 1.63 -16.83 -2.10
N PRO A 97 2.45 -16.00 -1.40
CA PRO A 97 2.44 -14.56 -1.60
C PRO A 97 2.94 -14.22 -3.01
N THR A 98 2.40 -13.15 -3.58
CA THR A 98 2.69 -12.72 -4.96
C THR A 98 4.16 -12.38 -5.18
N HIS A 99 4.73 -11.58 -4.27
CA HIS A 99 6.15 -11.24 -4.26
C HIS A 99 6.80 -11.90 -3.06
N ARG A 100 7.77 -12.80 -3.32
CA ARG A 100 8.64 -13.34 -2.28
C ARG A 100 9.93 -12.55 -2.27
N SER A 101 10.03 -11.58 -1.36
CA SER A 101 11.32 -11.02 -0.99
C SER A 101 12.21 -12.14 -0.41
N LYS A 102 13.49 -12.16 -0.78
CA LYS A 102 14.46 -13.07 -0.16
C LYS A 102 14.63 -12.61 1.28
N THR A 103 14.28 -13.45 2.24
CA THR A 103 14.78 -13.26 3.60
C THR A 103 16.28 -13.53 3.54
N THR A 104 17.10 -12.51 3.83
CA THR A 104 18.53 -12.73 4.08
C THR A 104 18.60 -13.57 5.35
N ARG A 105 18.64 -14.90 5.20
CA ARG A 105 18.97 -15.80 6.30
C ARG A 105 20.43 -15.54 6.66
N ARG A 106 20.68 -14.56 7.53
CA ARG A 106 21.84 -14.68 8.42
C ARG A 106 21.53 -15.91 9.26
N GLY A 107 22.25 -16.99 8.97
CA GLY A 107 22.11 -18.28 9.64
C GLY A 107 22.34 -18.10 11.13
N ARG A 108 21.28 -17.76 11.86
CA ARG A 108 21.25 -17.87 13.31
C ARG A 108 20.73 -19.28 13.59
N PRO A 109 21.45 -20.10 14.37
CA PRO A 109 20.99 -21.43 14.72
C PRO A 109 19.58 -21.32 15.31
N VAL A 110 18.64 -22.10 14.78
CA VAL A 110 17.33 -22.29 15.42
C VAL A 110 17.60 -23.18 16.63
N LEU A 111 17.97 -22.55 17.73
CA LEU A 111 17.92 -23.18 19.04
C LEU A 111 16.46 -23.51 19.34
N PRO A 112 16.14 -24.67 19.93
CA PRO A 112 14.78 -24.98 20.37
C PRO A 112 14.36 -23.90 21.35
N SER A 113 13.52 -22.98 20.91
CA SER A 113 13.06 -21.91 21.75
C SER A 113 11.82 -22.38 22.49
N ARG A 114 11.73 -22.02 23.77
CA ARG A 114 10.47 -22.06 24.54
C ARG A 114 9.41 -21.10 23.98
N THR A 115 9.58 -20.59 22.76
CA THR A 115 8.69 -19.63 22.11
C THR A 115 7.79 -20.42 21.16
N GLY A 116 6.52 -20.06 21.06
CA GLY A 116 5.55 -20.73 20.18
C GLY A 116 5.95 -20.74 18.69
N PRO A 117 5.06 -21.22 17.81
CA PRO A 117 5.27 -21.21 16.36
C PRO A 117 5.73 -19.84 15.83
N PRO A 118 6.55 -19.78 14.75
CA PRO A 118 7.06 -18.52 14.22
C PRO A 118 5.95 -17.55 13.76
N THR A 119 4.78 -18.07 13.41
CA THR A 119 3.57 -17.31 13.05
C THR A 119 2.92 -16.58 14.22
N VAL A 120 3.34 -16.87 15.47
CA VAL A 120 2.84 -16.23 16.70
C VAL A 120 3.98 -15.71 17.58
N ALA A 121 5.15 -15.45 16.98
CA ALA A 121 6.28 -14.84 17.67
C ALA A 121 5.98 -13.40 18.11
N GLY A 122 6.77 -12.89 19.06
CA GLY A 122 6.58 -11.55 19.63
C GLY A 122 5.56 -11.51 20.78
N ARG A 123 5.21 -10.29 21.18
CA ARG A 123 4.25 -10.02 22.26
C ARG A 123 2.93 -9.56 21.66
N TRP A 124 1.83 -10.12 22.14
CA TRP A 124 0.47 -9.84 21.68
C TRP A 124 -0.29 -9.04 22.73
N TRP A 125 -1.06 -8.05 22.29
CA TRP A 125 -1.91 -7.23 23.17
C TRP A 125 -3.15 -6.72 22.40
N PRO A 126 -4.22 -6.33 23.11
CA PRO A 126 -5.41 -5.79 22.48
C PRO A 126 -5.16 -4.37 21.97
N LEU A 127 -5.77 -4.03 20.84
CA LEU A 127 -5.73 -2.65 20.35
C LEU A 127 -6.40 -1.69 21.35
N PRO A 128 -5.95 -0.41 21.41
CA PRO A 128 -6.54 0.54 22.34
C PRO A 128 -8.02 0.76 22.05
N GLU A 129 -8.77 1.17 23.07
CA GLU A 129 -10.16 1.55 22.91
C GLU A 129 -10.28 2.68 21.89
N ARG A 130 -11.29 2.58 21.04
CA ARG A 130 -11.56 3.58 20.01
C ARG A 130 -12.31 4.74 20.64
N GLU A 131 -11.99 5.95 20.22
CA GLU A 131 -12.81 7.12 20.56
C GLU A 131 -14.22 6.92 19.99
N THR A 132 -15.25 7.19 20.79
CA THR A 132 -16.66 6.98 20.44
C THR A 132 -17.29 8.24 19.84
N LYS A 133 -16.74 9.42 20.13
CA LYS A 133 -17.23 10.70 19.61
C LYS A 133 -16.91 10.85 18.13
N THR A 134 -17.92 10.70 17.27
CA THR A 134 -17.83 10.86 15.81
C THR A 134 -17.18 12.17 15.38
N THR A 135 -17.44 13.26 16.10
CA THR A 135 -16.87 14.58 15.80
C THR A 135 -15.34 14.60 15.93
N LEU A 136 -14.79 14.00 16.99
CA LEU A 136 -13.35 13.93 17.22
C LEU A 136 -12.66 13.06 16.15
N ARG A 137 -13.27 11.91 15.83
CA ARG A 137 -12.77 11.02 14.78
C ARG A 137 -12.77 11.68 13.41
N SER A 138 -13.87 12.37 13.06
CA SER A 138 -14.00 13.06 11.77
C SER A 138 -13.01 14.21 11.63
N HIS A 139 -12.73 14.92 12.73
CA HIS A 139 -11.71 15.97 12.79
C HIS A 139 -10.30 15.40 12.59
N ALA A 140 -9.93 14.39 13.37
CA ALA A 140 -8.63 13.72 13.22
C ALA A 140 -8.44 13.13 11.82
N LEU A 141 -9.49 12.54 11.23
CA LEU A 141 -9.44 11.99 9.89
C LEU A 141 -9.24 13.08 8.83
N ALA A 142 -9.93 14.23 8.94
CA ALA A 142 -9.76 15.35 8.03
C ALA A 142 -8.32 15.89 8.05
N GLU A 143 -7.74 16.00 9.25
CA GLU A 143 -6.36 16.43 9.46
C GLU A 143 -5.36 15.43 8.87
N ALA A 144 -5.51 14.14 9.18
CA ALA A 144 -4.66 13.08 8.63
C ALA A 144 -4.72 13.01 7.10
N LEU A 145 -5.89 13.23 6.49
CA LEU A 145 -6.04 13.27 5.03
C LEU A 145 -5.35 14.49 4.41
N LEU A 146 -5.46 15.67 5.03
CA LEU A 146 -4.80 16.89 4.57
C LEU A 146 -3.27 16.76 4.66
N GLU A 147 -2.74 16.22 5.75
CA GLU A 147 -1.30 16.00 5.92
C GLU A 147 -0.76 14.96 4.94
N ARG A 148 -1.50 13.85 4.73
CA ARG A 148 -1.08 12.76 3.85
C ARG A 148 -1.08 13.16 2.38
N TYR A 149 -2.14 13.79 1.91
CA TYR A 149 -2.33 14.06 0.48
C TYR A 149 -1.92 15.47 0.06
N GLY A 150 -1.86 16.43 0.99
CA GLY A 150 -1.69 17.85 0.71
C GLY A 150 -2.95 18.49 0.08
N ILE A 151 -3.57 17.80 -0.88
CA ILE A 151 -4.82 18.16 -1.55
C ILE A 151 -5.80 16.99 -1.38
N VAL A 152 -6.84 17.22 -0.59
CA VAL A 152 -7.91 16.26 -0.35
C VAL A 152 -9.00 16.44 -1.39
N ILE A 153 -9.29 15.35 -2.09
CA ILE A 153 -10.37 15.26 -3.08
C ILE A 153 -11.25 14.04 -2.77
N ARG A 154 -12.44 13.99 -3.36
CA ARG A 154 -13.40 12.89 -3.14
C ARG A 154 -12.79 11.49 -3.42
N GLY A 155 -12.03 11.34 -4.51
CA GLY A 155 -11.43 10.06 -4.89
C GLY A 155 -10.42 9.52 -3.88
N ALA A 156 -9.56 10.40 -3.33
CA ALA A 156 -8.60 10.04 -2.30
C ALA A 156 -9.28 9.53 -1.02
N VAL A 157 -10.35 10.21 -0.57
CA VAL A 157 -11.11 9.79 0.61
C VAL A 157 -11.81 8.44 0.39
N ALA A 158 -12.32 8.20 -0.82
CA ALA A 158 -12.91 6.91 -1.16
C ALA A 158 -11.87 5.77 -1.15
N ALA A 159 -10.65 6.03 -1.64
CA ALA A 159 -9.56 5.05 -1.67
C ALA A 159 -9.09 4.64 -0.27
N GLU A 160 -9.08 5.56 0.70
CA GLU A 160 -8.78 5.29 2.11
C GLU A 160 -9.89 4.53 2.84
N ARG A 161 -11.05 4.30 2.19
CA ARG A 161 -12.23 3.65 2.80
C ARG A 161 -12.65 4.33 4.11
N ALA A 162 -12.54 5.66 4.13
CA ALA A 162 -12.91 6.50 5.26
C ALA A 162 -14.35 6.21 5.74
N PRO A 163 -14.59 5.99 7.05
CA PRO A 163 -15.93 5.83 7.59
C PRO A 163 -16.83 7.03 7.26
N GLY A 164 -18.03 6.76 6.74
CA GLY A 164 -18.97 7.81 6.30
C GLY A 164 -18.57 8.54 5.01
N GLY A 165 -17.47 8.12 4.37
CA GLY A 165 -16.99 8.63 3.08
C GLY A 165 -16.69 10.12 3.08
N PHE A 166 -16.69 10.71 1.87
CA PHE A 166 -16.38 12.12 1.70
C PHE A 166 -17.35 13.06 2.43
N SER A 167 -18.63 12.68 2.55
CA SER A 167 -19.65 13.50 3.20
C SER A 167 -19.36 13.75 4.69
N ALA A 168 -18.81 12.74 5.39
CA ALA A 168 -18.44 12.87 6.80
C ALA A 168 -17.28 13.87 6.99
N VAL A 169 -16.26 13.77 6.15
CA VAL A 169 -15.06 14.62 6.22
C VAL A 169 -15.33 16.03 5.67
N TYR A 170 -16.20 16.17 4.68
CA TYR A 170 -16.50 17.45 4.02
C TYR A 170 -16.98 18.54 4.98
N ARG A 171 -17.84 18.21 5.96
CA ARG A 171 -18.33 19.18 6.95
C ARG A 171 -17.18 19.77 7.76
N VAL A 172 -16.22 18.93 8.14
CA VAL A 172 -15.05 19.36 8.90
C VAL A 172 -14.09 20.17 8.03
N LEU A 173 -13.85 19.74 6.79
CA LEU A 173 -13.03 20.49 5.84
C LEU A 173 -13.60 21.88 5.53
N ARG A 174 -14.92 22.04 5.48
CA ARG A 174 -15.57 23.36 5.38
C ARG A 174 -15.28 24.22 6.61
N ALA A 175 -15.43 23.68 7.81
CA ALA A 175 -15.09 24.42 9.04
C ALA A 175 -13.59 24.78 9.13
N PHE A 176 -12.71 23.91 8.60
CA PHE A 176 -11.29 24.20 8.48
C PHE A 176 -11.00 25.33 7.48
N GLU A 177 -11.78 25.44 6.41
CA GLU A 177 -11.70 26.57 5.49
C GLU A 177 -12.14 27.88 6.16
N GLU A 178 -13.29 27.87 6.85
CA GLU A 178 -13.82 29.04 7.56
C GLU A 178 -12.84 29.57 8.63
N SER A 179 -12.09 28.67 9.26
CA SER A 179 -11.02 29.01 10.22
C SER A 179 -9.64 29.26 9.59
N GLY A 180 -9.52 29.18 8.26
CA GLY A 180 -8.28 29.43 7.52
C GLY A 180 -7.22 28.32 7.59
N ARG A 181 -7.52 27.16 8.19
CA ARG A 181 -6.61 26.00 8.28
C ARG A 181 -6.36 25.33 6.93
N CYS A 182 -7.36 25.37 6.04
CA CYS A 182 -7.22 24.89 4.67
C CYS A 182 -7.83 25.88 3.67
N ARG A 183 -7.53 25.69 2.38
CA ARG A 183 -8.10 26.47 1.28
C ARG A 183 -8.97 25.55 0.44
N ARG A 184 -10.20 25.97 0.19
CA ARG A 184 -11.07 25.32 -0.78
C ARG A 184 -10.89 25.97 -2.15
N GLY A 185 -10.75 25.17 -3.19
CA GLY A 185 -10.49 25.68 -4.54
C GLY A 185 -10.48 24.59 -5.61
N TYR A 186 -10.11 24.98 -6.82
CA TYR A 186 -9.85 24.06 -7.92
C TYR A 186 -8.34 24.01 -8.15
N PHE A 187 -7.70 22.94 -7.68
CA PHE A 187 -6.24 22.79 -7.72
C PHE A 187 -5.79 21.79 -8.78
N VAL A 188 -6.59 20.74 -9.02
CA VAL A 188 -6.31 19.69 -9.99
C VAL A 188 -7.42 19.65 -11.03
N GLU A 189 -7.02 19.68 -12.30
CA GLU A 189 -7.94 19.63 -13.42
C GLU A 189 -8.62 18.27 -13.57
N GLY A 190 -9.86 18.25 -14.07
CA GLY A 190 -10.61 17.02 -14.37
C GLY A 190 -11.18 16.33 -13.13
N LEU A 191 -10.92 16.87 -11.93
CA LEU A 191 -11.44 16.36 -10.67
C LEU A 191 -12.53 17.30 -10.13
N GLY A 192 -13.54 16.73 -9.46
CA GLY A 192 -14.70 17.49 -9.00
C GLY A 192 -14.34 18.73 -8.15
N ALA A 193 -15.21 19.74 -8.16
CA ALA A 193 -14.95 21.07 -7.58
C ALA A 193 -14.74 21.12 -6.05
N ALA A 194 -15.03 20.03 -5.32
CA ALA A 194 -14.81 19.97 -3.88
C ALA A 194 -13.39 19.47 -3.57
N GLN A 195 -12.42 20.37 -3.67
CA GLN A 195 -11.02 20.12 -3.34
C GLN A 195 -10.57 21.05 -2.20
N PHE A 196 -9.83 20.50 -1.25
CA PHE A 196 -9.32 21.22 -0.09
C PHE A 196 -7.81 20.99 0.02
N ALA A 197 -7.03 22.05 0.18
CA ALA A 197 -5.59 21.94 0.28
C ALA A 197 -5.05 22.68 1.51
N LEU A 198 -3.96 22.17 2.07
CA LEU A 198 -3.18 22.93 3.04
C LEU A 198 -2.58 24.18 2.36
N PRO A 199 -2.50 25.34 3.03
CA PRO A 199 -1.91 26.55 2.43
C PRO A 199 -0.51 26.30 1.84
N GLY A 200 0.36 25.58 2.57
CA GLY A 200 1.69 25.22 2.06
C GLY A 200 1.68 24.28 0.86
N ALA A 201 0.65 23.43 0.69
CA ALA A 201 0.49 22.63 -0.51
C ALA A 201 0.12 23.50 -1.72
N VAL A 202 -0.73 24.52 -1.53
CA VAL A 202 -1.07 25.51 -2.57
C VAL A 202 0.15 26.31 -2.98
N ASP A 203 0.95 26.78 -2.01
CA ASP A 203 2.16 27.55 -2.30
C ASP A 203 3.20 26.70 -3.03
N ARG A 204 3.34 25.42 -2.65
CA ARG A 204 4.18 24.47 -3.38
C ARG A 204 3.68 24.25 -4.79
N LEU A 205 2.38 24.06 -5.03
CA LEU A 205 1.83 23.95 -6.39
C LEU A 205 2.13 25.20 -7.22
N ARG A 206 2.02 26.40 -6.64
CA ARG A 206 2.33 27.66 -7.33
C ARG A 206 3.82 27.78 -7.66
N ALA A 207 4.70 27.35 -6.76
CA ALA A 207 6.14 27.34 -6.98
C ALA A 207 6.57 26.27 -8.01
N LEU A 208 5.84 25.16 -8.08
CA LEU A 208 6.03 24.12 -9.10
C LEU A 208 5.44 24.50 -10.45
N ARG A 209 4.61 25.55 -10.53
CA ARG A 209 4.10 26.03 -11.81
C ARG A 209 5.31 26.47 -12.64
N PRO A 210 5.53 25.84 -13.80
CA PRO A 210 6.63 26.23 -14.66
C PRO A 210 6.48 27.70 -15.01
N THR A 211 7.60 28.40 -15.08
CA THR A 211 7.66 29.78 -15.54
C THR A 211 7.52 29.81 -17.07
N ALA A 212 6.43 29.26 -17.61
CA ALA A 212 6.21 29.17 -19.05
C ALA A 212 5.40 30.36 -19.57
N THR A 213 5.99 31.07 -20.54
CA THR A 213 5.29 31.94 -21.48
C THR A 213 4.18 31.16 -22.20
N ALA A 214 3.08 31.85 -22.51
CA ALA A 214 1.76 31.29 -22.81
C ALA A 214 1.61 30.25 -23.95
N ASP A 215 2.66 29.91 -24.69
CA ASP A 215 2.59 29.09 -25.91
C ASP A 215 2.98 27.61 -25.74
N ASP A 216 3.44 27.17 -24.56
CA ASP A 216 3.82 25.77 -24.35
C ASP A 216 3.10 25.12 -23.16
N LEU A 217 1.94 24.53 -23.44
CA LEU A 217 1.16 23.75 -22.46
C LEU A 217 1.86 22.44 -22.04
N SER A 218 2.90 21.99 -22.77
CA SER A 218 3.67 20.80 -22.39
C SER A 218 4.56 21.06 -21.16
N ALA A 219 5.00 22.31 -20.99
CA ALA A 219 5.79 22.76 -19.85
C ALA A 219 5.01 22.61 -18.53
N LEU A 220 3.66 22.72 -18.52
CA LEU A 220 2.78 22.65 -17.34
C LEU A 220 2.94 21.40 -16.46
N TRP A 221 3.66 20.40 -16.94
CA TRP A 221 3.89 19.12 -16.27
C TRP A 221 5.33 18.92 -15.77
N GLU A 222 6.21 19.92 -15.91
CA GLU A 222 7.54 19.86 -15.32
C GLU A 222 7.45 20.10 -13.80
N THR A 223 7.92 19.13 -13.00
CA THR A 223 7.95 19.25 -11.53
C THR A 223 9.32 19.73 -11.08
N PRO A 224 9.52 21.00 -10.66
CA PRO A 224 10.86 21.42 -10.22
C PRO A 224 11.23 20.83 -8.86
N GLY A 225 12.45 20.31 -8.76
CA GLY A 225 13.06 19.87 -7.51
C GLY A 225 14.54 20.28 -7.44
N PRO A 226 15.05 20.75 -6.28
CA PRO A 226 16.44 21.18 -6.18
C PRO A 226 17.40 19.98 -6.15
N GLY A 227 18.42 20.02 -7.03
CA GLY A 227 19.66 19.25 -6.86
C GLY A 227 19.73 17.83 -7.43
N ARG A 228 18.80 17.39 -8.28
CA ARG A 228 18.97 16.19 -9.14
C ARG A 228 18.97 16.61 -10.60
N SER A 229 19.81 15.99 -11.44
CA SER A 229 19.67 16.17 -12.89
C SER A 229 18.22 15.86 -13.29
N PRO A 230 17.54 16.70 -14.08
CA PRO A 230 16.12 16.60 -14.44
C PRO A 230 15.76 15.39 -15.33
N GLU A 231 16.63 14.39 -15.36
CA GLU A 231 16.61 13.28 -16.29
C GLU A 231 16.03 12.06 -15.55
N ASN A 232 14.71 11.92 -15.60
CA ASN A 232 13.96 10.69 -15.32
C ASN A 232 13.97 10.12 -13.88
N ARG A 233 13.30 10.80 -12.95
CA ARG A 233 12.91 10.27 -11.64
C ARG A 233 11.82 9.21 -11.80
N ALA A 234 12.24 7.97 -12.05
CA ALA A 234 11.37 6.81 -12.02
C ALA A 234 11.17 6.31 -10.58
N LEU A 235 9.93 5.98 -10.21
CA LEU A 235 9.54 5.47 -8.90
C LEU A 235 8.69 4.20 -9.05
N VAL A 236 9.07 3.14 -8.35
CA VAL A 236 8.28 1.91 -8.28
C VAL A 236 7.46 1.90 -7.00
N LEU A 237 6.14 1.77 -7.13
CA LEU A 237 5.20 1.68 -6.02
C LEU A 237 4.38 0.41 -6.14
N ALA A 238 3.87 -0.10 -5.02
CA ALA A 238 2.76 -1.04 -5.10
C ALA A 238 1.54 -0.34 -5.71
N ALA A 239 0.79 -1.01 -6.58
CA ALA A 239 -0.41 -0.41 -7.19
C ALA A 239 -1.46 -0.01 -6.14
N ALA A 240 -1.44 -0.70 -5.00
CA ALA A 240 -2.26 -0.45 -3.81
C ALA A 240 -1.74 0.68 -2.89
N ASP A 241 -0.50 1.16 -3.09
CA ASP A 241 0.16 2.12 -2.20
C ASP A 241 -0.61 3.46 -2.14
N PRO A 242 -0.88 4.04 -0.95
CA PRO A 242 -1.55 5.33 -0.83
C PRO A 242 -0.90 6.47 -1.63
N ALA A 243 0.42 6.40 -1.89
CA ALA A 243 1.14 7.39 -2.70
C ALA A 243 0.85 7.27 -4.20
N ASN A 244 0.33 6.14 -4.69
CA ASN A 244 -0.11 6.02 -6.07
C ASN A 244 -1.45 6.76 -6.26
N PRO A 245 -1.52 7.83 -7.09
CA PRO A 245 -2.77 8.57 -7.30
C PRO A 245 -3.74 7.83 -8.24
N TYR A 246 -3.24 6.94 -9.11
CA TYR A 246 -4.03 6.27 -10.13
C TYR A 246 -4.93 5.17 -9.54
N GLY A 247 -6.13 5.06 -10.10
CA GLY A 247 -7.19 4.18 -9.59
C GLY A 247 -7.74 4.60 -8.22
N ALA A 248 -7.44 5.83 -7.79
CA ALA A 248 -7.86 6.41 -6.52
C ALA A 248 -8.30 7.86 -6.71
N ALA A 249 -7.35 8.79 -6.63
CA ALA A 249 -7.56 10.21 -6.86
C ALA A 249 -7.74 10.52 -8.36
N LEU A 250 -6.92 9.88 -9.20
CA LEU A 250 -6.95 9.98 -10.65
C LEU A 250 -7.52 8.69 -11.26
N PRO A 251 -8.29 8.77 -12.35
CA PRO A 251 -8.63 7.59 -13.13
C PRO A 251 -7.36 6.95 -13.71
N TRP A 252 -7.42 5.66 -14.02
CA TRP A 252 -6.37 5.05 -14.84
C TRP A 252 -6.36 5.73 -16.21
N PRO A 253 -5.19 6.12 -16.76
CA PRO A 253 -5.15 6.76 -18.06
C PRO A 253 -5.72 5.83 -19.12
N GLY A 254 -6.44 6.42 -20.08
CA GLY A 254 -6.91 5.71 -21.25
C GLY A 254 -5.73 5.08 -22.00
N ARG A 255 -6.01 3.95 -22.65
CA ARG A 255 -5.08 3.34 -23.59
C ARG A 255 -5.76 3.37 -24.93
N ASP A 256 -5.09 3.95 -25.91
CA ASP A 256 -5.55 3.88 -27.29
C ASP A 256 -5.46 2.41 -27.71
N GLU A 257 -6.51 1.97 -28.40
CA GLU A 257 -6.81 0.60 -28.78
C GLU A 257 -7.51 -0.25 -27.70
N GLU A 258 -8.61 -0.86 -28.14
CA GLU A 258 -9.20 -2.08 -27.62
C GLU A 258 -8.18 -3.24 -27.68
N VAL A 259 -7.00 -3.07 -27.11
CA VAL A 259 -6.02 -4.14 -27.02
C VAL A 259 -6.68 -5.24 -26.23
N ALA A 260 -6.95 -6.34 -26.92
CA ALA A 260 -7.54 -7.57 -26.42
C ALA A 260 -6.68 -8.28 -25.36
N SER A 261 -5.83 -7.54 -24.63
CA SER A 261 -5.35 -7.97 -23.33
C SER A 261 -6.55 -7.89 -22.39
N GLY A 262 -7.03 -9.03 -21.92
CA GLY A 262 -8.06 -9.10 -20.86
C GLY A 262 -7.61 -8.46 -19.52
N HIS A 263 -6.43 -7.85 -19.49
CA HIS A 263 -5.74 -7.34 -18.33
C HIS A 263 -5.92 -5.82 -18.23
N LYS A 264 -6.69 -5.39 -17.22
CA LYS A 264 -6.90 -3.98 -16.89
C LYS A 264 -6.13 -3.61 -15.63
N PRO A 265 -5.54 -2.40 -15.58
CA PRO A 265 -4.86 -1.94 -14.38
C PRO A 265 -5.84 -1.80 -13.22
N GLY A 266 -5.35 -2.03 -12.00
CA GLY A 266 -6.15 -1.92 -10.81
C GLY A 266 -5.30 -1.92 -9.54
N ARG A 267 -5.85 -1.39 -8.46
CA ARG A 267 -5.20 -1.34 -7.14
C ARG A 267 -5.26 -2.72 -6.47
N LYS A 268 -4.49 -3.67 -7.00
CA LYS A 268 -4.47 -5.08 -6.57
C LYS A 268 -3.22 -5.36 -5.74
N ALA A 269 -3.37 -6.16 -4.69
CA ALA A 269 -2.24 -6.60 -3.88
C ALA A 269 -1.22 -7.37 -4.74
N GLY A 270 0.04 -6.97 -4.64
CA GLY A 270 1.14 -7.53 -5.42
C GLY A 270 1.19 -7.12 -6.90
N ALA A 271 0.36 -6.17 -7.35
CA ALA A 271 0.63 -5.44 -8.58
C ALA A 271 1.50 -4.20 -8.27
N LEU A 272 2.23 -3.71 -9.26
CA LEU A 272 3.11 -2.54 -9.13
C LEU A 272 2.76 -1.50 -10.18
N VAL A 273 3.09 -0.24 -9.91
CA VAL A 273 3.12 0.84 -10.88
C VAL A 273 4.52 1.43 -10.92
N VAL A 274 4.94 1.87 -12.09
CA VAL A 274 6.16 2.66 -12.26
C VAL A 274 5.76 4.03 -12.78
N LEU A 275 6.12 5.06 -12.02
CA LEU A 275 5.87 6.45 -12.36
C LEU A 275 7.17 7.09 -12.84
N VAL A 276 7.17 7.74 -13.99
CA VAL A 276 8.28 8.55 -14.49
C VAL A 276 7.83 10.00 -14.48
N GLU A 277 8.50 10.85 -13.69
CA GLU A 277 8.09 12.25 -13.49
C GLU A 277 6.61 12.40 -13.11
N GLY A 278 6.12 11.48 -12.26
CA GLY A 278 4.73 11.46 -11.78
C GLY A 278 3.71 10.89 -12.77
N ARG A 279 4.08 10.64 -14.03
CA ARG A 279 3.22 10.00 -15.03
C ARG A 279 3.32 8.48 -14.96
N LEU A 280 2.20 7.78 -15.11
CA LEU A 280 2.18 6.31 -15.17
C LEU A 280 2.87 5.84 -16.46
N ALA A 281 4.00 5.15 -16.31
CA ALA A 281 4.74 4.58 -17.43
C ALA A 281 4.44 3.07 -17.58
N LEU A 282 4.52 2.33 -16.47
CA LEU A 282 4.31 0.88 -16.45
C LEU A 282 3.33 0.47 -15.36
N TYR A 283 2.52 -0.54 -15.65
CA TYR A 283 1.81 -1.33 -14.65
C TYR A 283 2.25 -2.79 -14.74
N VAL A 284 2.68 -3.32 -13.61
CA VAL A 284 3.14 -4.69 -13.46
C VAL A 284 2.03 -5.50 -12.80
N GLU A 285 1.52 -6.50 -13.49
CA GLU A 285 0.48 -7.36 -12.92
C GLU A 285 0.98 -8.16 -11.71
N ARG A 286 0.00 -8.67 -10.95
CA ARG A 286 0.23 -9.61 -9.86
C ARG A 286 1.12 -10.77 -10.33
N GLY A 287 2.33 -10.85 -9.78
CA GLY A 287 3.29 -11.92 -10.06
C GLY A 287 4.27 -11.60 -11.20
N GLY A 288 4.11 -10.43 -11.84
CA GLY A 288 5.12 -9.84 -12.69
C GLY A 288 5.27 -10.41 -14.10
N ARG A 289 4.33 -11.26 -14.54
CA ARG A 289 4.36 -11.91 -15.85
C ARG A 289 3.86 -11.02 -16.99
N THR A 290 2.91 -10.14 -16.69
CA THR A 290 2.30 -9.26 -17.69
C THR A 290 2.62 -7.82 -17.32
N LEU A 291 3.09 -7.05 -18.29
CA LEU A 291 3.29 -5.62 -18.20
C LEU A 291 2.28 -4.89 -19.08
N LEU A 292 1.91 -3.69 -18.64
CA LEU A 292 1.11 -2.74 -19.38
C LEU A 292 1.92 -1.45 -19.50
N THR A 293 2.13 -0.95 -20.72
CA THR A 293 2.78 0.34 -21.01
C THR A 293 1.74 1.41 -21.36
N TRP A 294 2.11 2.68 -21.20
CA TRP A 294 1.34 3.85 -21.69
C TRP A 294 2.16 4.73 -22.64
N ASP A 295 3.44 4.45 -22.78
CA ASP A 295 4.38 5.18 -23.62
C ASP A 295 5.45 4.19 -24.10
N ASP A 296 5.74 4.21 -25.40
CA ASP A 296 6.72 3.33 -26.03
C ASP A 296 8.06 4.04 -26.31
N GLY A 297 8.15 5.34 -25.97
CA GLY A 297 9.34 6.16 -26.11
C GLY A 297 10.50 5.65 -25.23
N PRO A 298 11.73 5.52 -25.77
CA PRO A 298 12.87 5.03 -25.01
C PRO A 298 13.22 5.93 -23.81
N GLU A 299 12.91 7.23 -23.88
CA GLU A 299 13.08 8.20 -22.81
C GLU A 299 12.20 7.93 -21.60
N VAL A 300 11.03 7.29 -21.76
CA VAL A 300 10.13 6.90 -20.68
C VAL A 300 10.35 5.45 -20.27
N LEU A 301 10.52 4.54 -21.23
CA LEU A 301 10.65 3.11 -20.95
C LEU A 301 11.95 2.76 -20.22
N ARG A 302 13.08 3.31 -20.66
CA ARG A 302 14.38 3.02 -20.07
C ARG A 302 14.44 3.32 -18.56
N PRO A 303 14.11 4.53 -18.08
CA PRO A 303 14.15 4.81 -16.65
C PRO A 303 13.11 4.02 -15.85
N ALA A 304 11.93 3.75 -16.43
CA ALA A 304 10.91 2.95 -15.77
C ALA A 304 11.40 1.52 -15.52
N VAL A 305 12.03 0.92 -16.54
CA VAL A 305 12.58 -0.43 -16.45
C VAL A 305 13.83 -0.48 -15.56
N ASP A 306 14.70 0.54 -15.61
CA ASP A 306 15.87 0.65 -14.73
C ASP A 306 15.44 0.71 -13.25
N ALA A 307 14.41 1.49 -12.92
CA ALA A 307 13.86 1.54 -11.56
C ALA A 307 13.26 0.20 -11.12
N LEU A 308 12.56 -0.50 -12.03
CA LEU A 308 12.04 -1.85 -11.77
C LEU A 308 13.16 -2.85 -11.52
N ALA A 309 14.23 -2.80 -12.32
CA ALA A 309 15.40 -3.64 -12.17
C ALA A 309 16.13 -3.37 -10.84
N LEU A 310 16.28 -2.10 -10.45
CA LEU A 310 16.86 -1.70 -9.17
C LEU A 310 16.06 -2.28 -8.00
N ALA A 311 14.73 -2.16 -8.01
CA ALA A 311 13.87 -2.73 -6.97
C ALA A 311 13.97 -4.26 -6.85
N VAL A 312 14.24 -4.95 -7.95
CA VAL A 312 14.56 -6.39 -7.93
C VAL A 312 15.92 -6.63 -7.28
N ARG A 313 16.98 -5.94 -7.72
CA ARG A 313 18.35 -6.13 -7.22
C ARG A 313 18.50 -5.81 -5.73
N GLU A 314 17.78 -4.80 -5.23
CA GLU A 314 17.72 -4.46 -3.81
C GLU A 314 16.93 -5.49 -2.97
N GLY A 315 16.32 -6.48 -3.61
CA GLY A 315 15.60 -7.56 -2.94
C GLY A 315 14.19 -7.20 -2.48
N VAL A 316 13.68 -6.02 -2.87
CA VAL A 316 12.33 -5.55 -2.54
C VAL A 316 11.27 -6.43 -3.22
N LEU A 317 11.44 -6.71 -4.52
CA LEU A 317 10.45 -7.46 -5.33
C LEU A 317 10.73 -8.96 -5.48
N GLY A 318 11.92 -9.42 -5.11
CA GLY A 318 12.37 -10.79 -5.36
C GLY A 318 12.67 -11.03 -6.85
N LYS A 319 12.42 -12.26 -7.33
CA LYS A 319 12.61 -12.62 -8.74
C LYS A 319 11.46 -12.09 -9.59
N LEU A 320 11.78 -11.50 -10.76
CA LEU A 320 10.80 -11.08 -11.76
C LEU A 320 10.94 -11.88 -13.06
N THR A 321 9.83 -12.25 -13.69
CA THR A 321 9.82 -12.91 -15.01
C THR A 321 8.64 -12.39 -15.80
N VAL A 322 8.95 -11.66 -16.87
CA VAL A 322 8.01 -11.02 -17.78
C VAL A 322 7.83 -11.92 -18.99
N GLU A 323 6.59 -12.30 -19.29
CA GLU A 323 6.22 -13.19 -20.40
C GLU A 323 5.49 -12.41 -21.49
N ARG A 324 4.74 -11.37 -21.11
CA ARG A 324 3.92 -10.56 -22.03
C ARG A 324 4.00 -9.07 -21.70
N ALA A 325 3.88 -8.25 -22.72
CA ALA A 325 3.63 -6.81 -22.62
C ALA A 325 2.44 -6.48 -23.53
N ASP A 326 1.45 -5.74 -23.00
CA ASP A 326 0.37 -5.16 -23.80
C ASP A 326 -0.43 -6.18 -24.61
N GLY A 327 -0.61 -7.38 -24.04
CA GLY A 327 -1.32 -8.44 -24.72
C GLY A 327 -0.51 -9.21 -25.76
N GLU A 328 0.76 -8.88 -25.98
CA GLU A 328 1.67 -9.57 -26.91
C GLU A 328 2.80 -10.30 -26.17
N SER A 329 3.55 -11.15 -26.89
CA SER A 329 4.73 -11.83 -26.37
C SER A 329 5.85 -10.80 -26.12
N ILE A 330 6.54 -10.91 -24.97
CA ILE A 330 7.56 -9.91 -24.61
C ILE A 330 8.71 -9.84 -25.63
N ASN A 331 9.01 -10.94 -26.34
CA ASN A 331 10.10 -10.98 -27.31
C ASN A 331 9.80 -10.14 -28.57
N ASP A 332 8.52 -9.88 -28.83
CA ASP A 332 8.05 -9.14 -30.01
C ASP A 332 7.71 -7.68 -29.65
N SER A 333 7.80 -7.32 -28.37
CA SER A 333 7.43 -6.00 -27.84
C SER A 333 8.60 -5.01 -27.86
N PRO A 334 8.34 -3.70 -28.10
CA PRO A 334 9.34 -2.63 -27.94
C PRO A 334 10.01 -2.60 -26.56
N LEU A 335 9.32 -3.12 -25.54
CA LEU A 335 9.80 -3.19 -24.16
C LEU A 335 10.96 -4.18 -23.97
N ALA A 336 11.15 -5.14 -24.89
CA ALA A 336 12.18 -6.16 -24.80
C ALA A 336 13.58 -5.55 -24.68
N ALA A 337 13.92 -4.62 -25.58
CA ALA A 337 15.23 -3.98 -25.62
C ALA A 337 15.54 -3.21 -24.34
N ALA A 338 14.53 -2.52 -23.78
CA ALA A 338 14.68 -1.81 -22.51
C ALA A 338 14.94 -2.78 -21.35
N LEU A 339 14.18 -3.88 -21.26
CA LEU A 339 14.39 -4.93 -20.25
C LEU A 339 15.75 -5.59 -20.35
N GLU A 340 16.22 -5.93 -21.54
CA GLU A 340 17.54 -6.51 -21.75
C GLU A 340 18.65 -5.54 -21.32
N SER A 341 18.53 -4.25 -21.68
CA SER A 341 19.49 -3.22 -21.27
C SER A 341 19.59 -3.05 -19.75
N ALA A 342 18.48 -3.28 -19.04
CA ALA A 342 18.42 -3.27 -17.58
C ALA A 342 18.87 -4.59 -16.93
N GLY A 343 19.36 -5.55 -17.72
CA GLY A 343 19.95 -6.81 -17.25
C GLY A 343 18.97 -7.97 -17.13
N PHE A 344 17.78 -7.90 -17.73
CA PHE A 344 16.92 -9.08 -17.86
C PHE A 344 17.51 -10.02 -18.90
N HIS A 345 17.49 -11.33 -18.63
CA HIS A 345 18.01 -12.34 -19.53
C HIS A 345 16.87 -13.14 -20.19
N PRO A 346 17.01 -13.50 -21.47
CA PRO A 346 16.03 -14.31 -22.17
C PRO A 346 15.94 -15.72 -21.59
N THR A 347 14.71 -16.23 -21.56
CA THR A 347 14.37 -17.60 -21.16
C THR A 347 13.28 -18.12 -22.10
N PRO A 348 13.03 -19.45 -22.16
CA PRO A 348 11.96 -20.00 -23.00
C PRO A 348 10.55 -19.48 -22.67
N ARG A 349 10.37 -18.83 -21.52
CA ARG A 349 9.09 -18.25 -21.08
C ARG A 349 9.06 -16.71 -21.11
N GLY A 350 10.09 -16.05 -21.65
CA GLY A 350 10.21 -14.59 -21.69
C GLY A 350 11.47 -14.06 -21.00
N LEU A 351 11.45 -12.82 -20.52
CA LEU A 351 12.61 -12.13 -19.93
C LEU A 351 12.61 -12.24 -18.40
N ARG A 352 13.77 -12.54 -17.81
CA ARG A 352 13.89 -12.78 -16.36
C ARG A 352 15.03 -12.01 -15.74
N LEU A 353 14.75 -11.37 -14.61
CA LEU A 353 15.74 -10.80 -13.71
C LEU A 353 15.74 -11.53 -12.37
N ARG A 354 16.94 -11.69 -11.78
CA ARG A 354 17.12 -12.28 -10.45
C ARG A 354 17.85 -11.28 -9.56
N SER A 355 17.42 -11.21 -8.30
CA SER A 355 18.10 -10.47 -7.23
C SER A 355 19.34 -11.18 -6.71
#